data_AF-A0A3C0L192-F1
#
_entry.id   AF-A0A3C0L192-F1
#
_cell.length_a   1.000
_cell.length_b   1.000
_cell.length_c   1.000
_cell.angle_alpha   90.00
_cell.angle_beta   90.00
_cell.angle_gamma   90.00
#
_symmetry.space_group_name_H-M   'P 1'
#
loop_
_entity.id
_entity.type
_entity.pdbx_description
1 polymer ?
#
loop_
_entity_poly.entity_id
_entity_poly.type
_entity_poly.pdbx_seq_one_letter_code
_entity_poly.pdbx_strand_id
1 'polypeptide(L)'
;MLADLSTSGVDVTGWSLDSRFLHFVDTGVELTPAEAQVLASILTYGPMTQSVPATASLLRLVVPRPGTISPWSSKATDIAHICGLKTVKRIERGIAYYLQAPGPLTGEVQQQLDAILFDRMTEAVLDNPEAASALFQVEAARPLVFVPLLSQGREALVQANAALGMALADD
;
A
#
# COMPACT_ATOMS: atom_id res chain seq x y z
N MET A 1 -5.83 3.09 -18.79
CA MET A 1 -6.55 2.00 -18.09
C MET A 1 -7.67 1.41 -18.94
N LEU A 2 -8.86 2.03 -19.06
CA LEU A 2 -9.94 1.44 -19.90
C LEU A 2 -9.54 1.27 -21.37
N ALA A 3 -8.78 2.22 -21.93
CA ALA A 3 -8.23 2.10 -23.29
C ALA A 3 -7.23 0.93 -23.44
N ASP A 4 -6.43 0.65 -22.40
CA ASP A 4 -5.45 -0.44 -22.42
C ASP A 4 -6.14 -1.80 -22.37
N LEU A 5 -7.22 -1.92 -21.59
CA LEU A 5 -8.10 -3.10 -21.59
C LEU A 5 -8.81 -3.31 -22.92
N SER A 6 -9.31 -2.23 -23.52
CA SER A 6 -9.93 -2.30 -24.86
C SER A 6 -8.94 -2.81 -25.90
N THR A 7 -7.68 -2.38 -25.82
CA THR A 7 -6.59 -2.86 -26.70
C THR A 7 -6.27 -4.35 -26.47
N SER A 8 -6.55 -4.86 -25.26
CA SER A 8 -6.38 -6.27 -24.88
C SER A 8 -7.59 -7.15 -25.26
N GLY A 9 -8.57 -6.61 -25.99
CA GLY A 9 -9.74 -7.34 -26.48
C GLY A 9 -10.94 -7.36 -25.53
N VAL A 10 -10.91 -6.61 -24.43
CA VAL A 10 -12.04 -6.50 -23.49
C VAL A 10 -13.02 -5.44 -23.98
N ASP A 11 -14.30 -5.79 -24.14
CA ASP A 11 -15.35 -4.80 -24.40
C ASP A 11 -15.66 -4.02 -23.11
N VAL A 12 -15.14 -2.79 -23.05
CA VAL A 12 -15.34 -1.86 -21.93
C VAL A 12 -16.46 -0.86 -22.19
N THR A 13 -17.32 -1.12 -23.18
CA THR A 13 -18.44 -0.24 -23.52
C THR A 13 -19.38 -0.06 -22.32
N GLY A 14 -19.63 1.19 -21.95
CA GLY A 14 -20.48 1.52 -20.79
C GLY A 14 -19.80 1.35 -19.44
N TRP A 15 -18.48 1.13 -19.39
CA TRP A 15 -17.73 1.09 -18.14
C TRP A 15 -17.28 2.49 -17.75
N SER A 16 -17.20 2.75 -16.45
CA SER A 16 -16.55 3.93 -15.90
C SER A 16 -15.59 3.53 -14.78
N LEU A 17 -14.42 4.17 -14.75
CA LEU A 17 -13.38 3.98 -13.76
C LEU A 17 -13.08 5.31 -13.09
N ASP A 18 -13.24 5.36 -11.78
CA ASP A 18 -12.88 6.50 -10.95
C ASP A 18 -11.80 6.10 -9.94
N SER A 19 -11.10 7.08 -9.37
CA SER A 19 -10.11 6.82 -8.34
C SER A 19 -10.04 7.95 -7.32
N ARG A 20 -9.78 7.58 -6.07
CA ARG A 20 -9.64 8.53 -4.95
C ARG A 20 -8.42 8.18 -4.13
N PHE A 21 -7.71 9.22 -3.68
CA PHE A 21 -6.76 9.02 -2.62
C PHE A 21 -7.51 8.74 -1.31
N LEU A 22 -7.12 7.67 -0.63
CA LEU A 22 -7.45 7.45 0.76
C LEU A 22 -6.21 7.71 1.60
N HIS A 23 -6.36 8.47 2.67
CA HIS A 23 -5.29 8.73 3.63
C HIS A 23 -5.56 7.92 4.88
N PHE A 24 -4.54 7.21 5.35
CA PHE A 24 -4.57 6.41 6.56
C PHE A 24 -3.65 7.06 7.58
N VAL A 25 -4.15 7.28 8.79
CA VAL A 25 -3.42 8.04 9.81
C VAL A 25 -3.33 7.19 11.06
N ASP A 26 -2.11 6.80 11.43
CA ASP A 26 -1.82 6.17 12.70
C ASP A 26 -1.55 7.25 13.75
N THR A 27 -2.37 7.27 14.80
CA THR A 27 -2.26 8.20 15.90
C THR A 27 -1.99 7.43 17.20
N GLY A 28 -1.23 8.04 18.12
CA GLY A 28 -1.00 7.48 19.44
C GLY A 28 -2.22 7.55 20.37
N VAL A 29 -3.09 8.53 20.12
CA VAL A 29 -4.30 8.83 20.88
C VAL A 29 -5.37 9.36 19.93
N GLU A 30 -6.61 9.42 20.40
CA GLU A 30 -7.69 10.07 19.66
C GLU A 30 -7.40 11.57 19.47
N LEU A 31 -7.68 12.08 18.28
CA LEU A 31 -7.48 13.49 17.97
C LEU A 31 -8.61 14.32 18.57
N THR A 32 -8.27 15.49 19.10
CA THR A 32 -9.26 16.51 19.46
C THR A 32 -9.97 17.01 18.20
N PRO A 33 -11.18 17.60 18.32
CA PRO A 33 -11.90 18.15 17.17
C PRO A 33 -11.08 19.21 16.40
N ALA A 34 -10.29 20.02 17.12
CA ALA A 34 -9.42 21.02 16.51
C ALA A 34 -8.28 20.36 15.70
N GLU A 35 -7.63 19.34 16.26
CA GLU A 35 -6.60 18.57 15.55
C GLU A 35 -7.16 17.85 14.33
N ALA A 36 -8.36 17.26 14.45
CA ALA A 36 -9.04 16.60 13.33
C ALA A 36 -9.33 17.59 12.18
N GLN A 37 -9.70 18.84 12.51
CA GLN A 37 -9.93 19.89 11.50
C GLN A 37 -8.63 20.31 10.80
N VAL A 38 -7.53 20.44 11.55
CA VAL A 38 -6.21 20.72 10.97
C VAL A 38 -5.77 19.57 10.06
N LEU A 39 -5.93 18.32 10.52
CA LEU A 39 -5.61 17.12 9.74
C LEU A 39 -6.41 17.07 8.43
N ALA A 40 -7.73 17.31 8.49
CA ALA A 40 -8.57 17.36 7.30
C ALA A 40 -8.11 18.45 6.32
N SER A 41 -7.67 19.60 6.83
CA SER A 41 -7.19 20.70 6.00
C SER A 41 -5.90 20.35 5.26
N ILE A 42 -4.93 19.72 5.91
CA ILE A 42 -3.65 19.33 5.26
C ILE A 42 -3.81 18.14 4.30
N LEU A 43 -4.83 17.30 4.48
CA LEU A 43 -5.13 16.17 3.60
C LEU A 43 -6.07 16.52 2.44
N THR A 44 -6.61 17.74 2.42
CA THR A 44 -7.41 18.26 1.31
C THR A 44 -6.50 19.00 0.33
N TYR A 45 -6.10 18.32 -0.73
CA TYR A 45 -5.23 18.88 -1.76
C TYR A 45 -5.51 18.28 -3.14
N GLY A 46 -4.94 18.90 -4.17
CA GLY A 46 -5.08 18.46 -5.56
C GLY A 46 -6.32 19.04 -6.26
N PRO A 47 -6.53 18.68 -7.53
CA PRO A 47 -7.64 19.19 -8.31
C PRO A 47 -8.98 18.70 -7.75
N MET A 48 -9.99 19.57 -7.77
CA MET A 48 -11.36 19.19 -7.44
C MET A 48 -11.93 18.29 -8.54
N THR A 49 -12.03 16.99 -8.26
CA THR A 49 -12.61 16.01 -9.18
C THR A 49 -14.05 15.68 -8.81
N GLN A 50 -14.89 15.47 -9.83
CA GLN A 50 -16.31 15.12 -9.69
C GLN A 50 -16.50 13.86 -8.85
N SER A 51 -17.48 13.86 -7.95
CA SER A 51 -17.77 12.75 -7.03
C SER A 51 -17.89 11.40 -7.74
N VAL A 52 -17.34 10.35 -7.12
CA VAL A 52 -17.56 8.97 -7.55
C VAL A 52 -19.07 8.70 -7.62
N PRO A 53 -19.60 8.13 -8.72
CA PRO A 53 -21.01 7.76 -8.80
C PRO A 53 -21.38 6.82 -7.66
N ALA A 54 -22.54 7.04 -7.02
CA ALA A 54 -23.00 6.19 -5.91
C ALA A 54 -23.18 4.71 -6.29
N THR A 55 -23.28 4.41 -7.58
CA THR A 55 -23.40 3.06 -8.15
C THR A 55 -22.07 2.35 -8.35
N ALA A 56 -20.93 3.04 -8.21
CA ALA A 56 -19.63 2.44 -8.41
C ALA A 56 -19.19 1.66 -7.16
N SER A 57 -18.74 0.42 -7.36
CA SER A 57 -18.22 -0.43 -6.28
C SER A 57 -16.71 -0.31 -6.18
N LEU A 58 -16.16 -0.41 -4.96
CA LEU A 58 -14.72 -0.48 -4.75
C LEU A 58 -14.17 -1.71 -5.48
N LEU A 59 -13.33 -1.47 -6.48
CA LEU A 59 -12.69 -2.53 -7.25
C LEU A 59 -11.40 -2.98 -6.55
N ARG A 60 -10.54 -2.01 -6.22
CA ARG A 60 -9.22 -2.23 -5.59
C ARG A 60 -8.85 -1.06 -4.69
N LEU A 61 -8.31 -1.35 -3.51
CA LEU A 61 -7.54 -0.37 -2.74
C LEU A 61 -6.06 -0.69 -2.89
N VAL A 62 -5.35 0.14 -3.65
CA VAL A 62 -3.90 0.01 -3.86
C VAL A 62 -3.17 0.83 -2.81
N VAL A 63 -2.22 0.22 -2.12
CA VAL A 63 -1.41 0.84 -1.06
C VAL A 63 0.06 0.46 -1.24
N PRO A 64 1.00 1.21 -0.62
CA PRO A 64 2.38 0.74 -0.50
C PRO A 64 2.44 -0.64 0.14
N ARG A 65 3.38 -1.48 -0.30
CA ARG A 65 3.56 -2.84 0.25
C ARG A 65 3.73 -2.78 1.78
N PRO A 66 2.97 -3.56 2.57
CA PRO A 66 3.17 -3.64 4.02
C PRO A 66 4.63 -3.95 4.38
N GLY A 67 5.15 -3.30 5.42
CA GLY A 67 6.57 -3.33 5.77
C GLY A 67 7.43 -2.29 5.04
N THR A 68 6.85 -1.47 4.16
CA THR A 68 7.51 -0.30 3.54
C THR A 68 6.89 1.01 4.02
N ILE A 69 7.63 2.11 3.85
CA ILE A 69 7.16 3.48 4.11
C ILE A 69 7.34 4.27 2.83
N SER A 70 6.27 4.86 2.30
CA SER A 70 6.37 5.63 1.07
C SER A 70 7.12 6.97 1.30
N PRO A 71 7.81 7.53 0.28
CA PRO A 71 8.39 8.87 0.39
C PRO A 71 7.34 9.96 0.67
N TRP A 72 6.10 9.74 0.21
CA TRP A 72 4.97 10.61 0.51
C TRP A 72 4.62 10.57 2.01
N SER A 73 4.64 9.38 2.61
CA SER A 73 4.36 9.18 4.04
C SER A 73 5.30 9.97 4.94
N SER A 74 6.61 9.93 4.68
CA SER A 74 7.60 10.71 5.45
C SER A 74 7.28 12.21 5.40
N LYS A 75 7.07 12.77 4.20
CA LYS A 75 6.77 14.19 4.04
C LYS A 75 5.42 14.60 4.63
N ALA A 76 4.39 13.77 4.46
CA ALA A 76 3.06 14.04 5.01
C ALA A 76 3.08 14.03 6.55
N THR A 77 3.82 13.10 7.14
CA THR A 77 4.01 13.03 8.60
C THR A 77 4.78 14.25 9.11
N ASP A 78 5.85 14.67 8.42
CA ASP A 78 6.59 15.89 8.76
C ASP A 78 5.70 17.14 8.72
N ILE A 79 4.88 17.29 7.67
CA ILE A 79 3.91 18.40 7.56
C ILE A 79 2.93 18.38 8.73
N ALA A 80 2.38 17.23 9.08
CA ALA A 80 1.47 17.10 10.22
C ALA A 80 2.14 17.55 11.52
N HIS A 81 3.40 17.16 11.76
CA HIS A 81 4.15 17.60 12.93
C HIS A 81 4.46 19.09 12.93
N ILE A 82 4.74 19.70 11.78
CA ILE A 82 4.93 21.15 11.64
C ILE A 82 3.63 21.90 11.96
N CYS A 83 2.49 21.36 11.55
CA CYS A 83 1.16 21.89 11.85
C CYS A 83 0.69 21.63 13.30
N GLY A 84 1.53 21.07 14.16
CA GLY A 84 1.24 20.86 15.57
C GLY A 84 0.60 19.52 15.93
N LEU A 85 0.36 18.62 14.96
CA LEU A 85 -0.25 17.31 15.16
C LEU A 85 0.77 16.28 15.67
N LYS A 86 1.34 16.51 16.86
CA LYS A 86 2.43 15.67 17.41
C LYS A 86 2.02 14.24 17.75
N THR A 87 0.72 14.00 17.89
CA THR A 87 0.13 12.68 18.21
C THR A 87 0.05 11.76 16.98
N VAL A 88 0.19 12.31 15.76
CA VAL A 88 0.27 11.54 14.53
C VAL A 88 1.62 10.82 14.49
N LYS A 89 1.61 9.50 14.46
CA LYS A 89 2.82 8.68 14.33
C LYS A 89 3.24 8.57 12.87
N ARG A 90 2.27 8.34 11.98
CA ARG A 90 2.50 8.22 10.55
C ARG A 90 1.23 8.45 9.75
N ILE A 91 1.38 9.08 8.58
CA ILE A 91 0.34 9.20 7.57
C ILE A 91 0.76 8.38 6.35
N GLU A 92 -0.11 7.56 5.79
CA GLU A 92 0.10 6.86 4.53
C GLU A 92 -1.04 7.15 3.54
N ARG A 93 -0.79 6.94 2.25
CA ARG A 93 -1.78 7.17 1.19
C ARG A 93 -1.94 5.94 0.31
N GLY A 94 -3.18 5.56 0.07
CA GLY A 94 -3.58 4.60 -0.96
C GLY A 94 -4.41 5.24 -2.07
N ILE A 95 -4.67 4.46 -3.12
CA ILE A 95 -5.56 4.80 -4.21
C ILE A 95 -6.70 3.78 -4.22
N ALA A 96 -7.92 4.24 -3.96
CA ALA A 96 -9.14 3.46 -4.12
C ALA A 96 -9.64 3.62 -5.56
N TYR A 97 -9.66 2.52 -6.31
CA TYR A 97 -10.23 2.44 -7.64
C TYR A 97 -11.67 1.94 -7.58
N TYR A 98 -12.57 2.68 -8.21
CA TYR A 98 -14.00 2.36 -8.28
C TYR A 98 -14.37 2.06 -9.72
N LEU A 99 -15.00 0.91 -9.95
CA LEU A 99 -15.45 0.51 -11.27
C LEU A 99 -16.97 0.38 -11.28
N GLN A 100 -17.57 0.96 -12.31
CA GLN A 100 -18.93 0.66 -12.74
C GLN A 100 -18.85 -0.08 -14.07
N ALA A 101 -19.46 -1.26 -14.12
CA ALA A 101 -19.57 -2.06 -15.34
C ALA A 101 -21.04 -2.51 -15.53
N PRO A 102 -21.50 -2.70 -16.77
CA PRO A 102 -22.88 -3.16 -17.07
C PRO A 102 -23.20 -4.57 -16.55
N GLY A 103 -22.19 -5.34 -16.12
CA GLY A 103 -22.33 -6.70 -15.64
C GLY A 103 -21.16 -7.14 -14.76
N PRO A 104 -21.20 -8.36 -14.21
CA PRO A 104 -20.12 -8.89 -13.40
C PRO A 104 -18.84 -9.05 -14.22
N LEU A 105 -17.70 -8.81 -13.59
CA LEU A 105 -16.39 -9.04 -14.21
C LEU A 105 -16.07 -10.53 -14.22
N THR A 106 -15.47 -11.01 -15.32
CA THR A 106 -14.86 -12.34 -15.35
C THR A 106 -13.52 -12.32 -14.62
N GLY A 107 -13.04 -13.48 -14.16
CA GLY A 107 -11.74 -13.59 -13.49
C GLY A 107 -10.56 -13.15 -14.37
N GLU A 108 -10.64 -13.41 -15.68
CA GLU A 108 -9.61 -12.99 -16.64
C GLU A 108 -9.53 -11.46 -16.80
N VAL A 109 -10.69 -10.81 -16.96
CA VAL A 109 -10.79 -9.34 -17.00
C VAL A 109 -10.25 -8.72 -15.71
N GLN A 110 -10.58 -9.31 -14.56
CA GLN A 110 -10.10 -8.85 -13.27
C GLN A 110 -8.57 -8.97 -13.14
N GLN A 111 -7.97 -10.05 -13.63
CA GLN A 111 -6.52 -10.21 -13.67
C GLN A 111 -5.82 -9.18 -14.58
N GLN A 112 -6.42 -8.90 -15.74
CA GLN A 112 -5.89 -7.87 -16.65
C GLN A 112 -5.97 -6.47 -16.03
N LEU A 113 -7.06 -6.16 -15.34
CA LEU A 113 -7.19 -4.93 -14.55
C LEU A 113 -6.10 -4.85 -13.48
N ASP A 114 -5.92 -5.90 -12.69
CA ASP A 114 -4.95 -5.95 -11.60
C ASP A 114 -3.52 -5.71 -12.08
N ALA A 115 -3.16 -6.27 -13.23
CA ALA A 115 -1.83 -6.07 -13.82
C ALA A 115 -1.53 -4.60 -14.23
N ILE A 116 -2.56 -3.78 -14.41
CA ILE A 116 -2.44 -2.37 -14.83
C ILE A 116 -2.62 -1.43 -13.63
N LEU A 117 -3.38 -1.84 -12.61
CA LEU A 117 -3.79 -0.97 -11.50
C LEU A 117 -2.68 -0.73 -10.47
N PHE A 118 -1.71 -1.63 -10.33
CA PHE A 118 -0.65 -1.50 -9.33
C PHE A 118 0.68 -2.12 -9.77
N ASP A 119 1.77 -1.66 -9.17
CA ASP A 119 3.09 -2.27 -9.30
C ASP A 119 3.27 -3.37 -8.25
N ARG A 120 3.30 -4.63 -8.71
CA ARG A 120 3.50 -5.80 -7.84
C ARG A 120 4.78 -5.75 -7.00
N MET A 121 5.81 -5.00 -7.39
CA MET A 121 7.07 -4.92 -6.65
C MET A 121 6.94 -3.99 -5.44
N THR A 122 6.23 -2.88 -5.59
CA THR A 122 6.23 -1.78 -4.61
C THR A 122 4.89 -1.58 -3.90
N GLU A 123 3.81 -2.10 -4.46
CA GLU A 123 2.43 -1.90 -3.99
C GLU A 123 1.76 -3.24 -3.65
N ALA A 124 0.66 -3.15 -2.91
CA ALA A 124 -0.23 -4.24 -2.56
C ALA A 124 -1.69 -3.82 -2.75
N VAL A 125 -2.55 -4.80 -2.98
CA VAL A 125 -3.99 -4.63 -3.06
C VAL A 125 -4.62 -5.06 -1.74
N LEU A 126 -5.53 -4.24 -1.24
CA LEU A 126 -6.41 -4.54 -0.12
C LEU A 126 -7.86 -4.63 -0.60
N ASP A 127 -8.62 -5.52 0.04
CA ASP A 127 -10.04 -5.72 -0.27
C ASP A 127 -10.94 -4.65 0.38
N ASN A 128 -10.48 -4.03 1.47
CA ASN A 128 -11.20 -3.00 2.20
C ASN A 128 -10.25 -2.03 2.94
N PRO A 129 -10.74 -0.84 3.32
CA PRO A 129 -9.94 0.15 4.07
C PRO A 129 -9.46 -0.34 5.44
N GLU A 130 -10.20 -1.22 6.12
CA GLU A 130 -9.84 -1.72 7.45
C GLU A 130 -8.54 -2.56 7.44
N ALA A 131 -8.30 -3.28 6.34
CA ALA A 131 -7.07 -4.03 6.10
C ALA A 131 -5.82 -3.13 6.02
N ALA A 132 -5.98 -1.81 5.83
CA ALA A 132 -4.87 -0.87 5.81
C ALA A 132 -4.16 -0.71 7.17
N SER A 133 -4.75 -1.25 8.25
CA SER A 133 -4.04 -1.43 9.53
C SER A 133 -2.72 -2.19 9.39
N ALA A 134 -2.61 -3.11 8.41
CA ALA A 134 -1.37 -3.81 8.08
C ALA A 134 -0.22 -2.88 7.68
N LEU A 135 -0.53 -1.69 7.14
CA LEU A 135 0.48 -0.69 6.80
C LEU A 135 1.26 -0.26 8.04
N PHE A 136 0.61 -0.22 9.22
CA PHE A 136 1.14 0.33 10.47
C PHE A 136 1.64 -0.71 11.47
N GLN A 137 1.71 -1.98 11.08
CA GLN A 137 2.26 -3.01 11.95
C GLN A 137 3.74 -2.76 12.21
N VAL A 138 4.10 -2.77 13.49
CA VAL A 138 5.49 -2.72 13.96
C VAL A 138 5.88 -4.12 14.38
N GLU A 139 6.78 -4.75 13.62
CA GLU A 139 7.40 -6.02 14.04
C GLU A 139 8.43 -5.74 15.15
N ALA A 140 8.52 -6.68 16.11
CA ALA A 140 9.61 -6.66 17.06
C ALA A 140 10.95 -6.88 16.34
N ALA A 141 12.01 -6.23 16.82
CA ALA A 141 13.35 -6.44 16.30
C ALA A 141 13.70 -7.94 16.35
N ARG A 142 14.10 -8.50 15.21
CA ARG A 142 14.52 -9.90 15.14
C ARG A 142 15.82 -10.10 15.93
N PRO A 143 15.93 -11.19 16.72
CA PRO A 143 17.14 -11.45 17.48
C PRO A 143 18.35 -11.69 16.56
N LEU A 144 19.53 -11.35 17.06
CA LEU A 144 20.78 -11.67 16.39
C LEU A 144 20.96 -13.19 16.32
N VAL A 145 21.25 -13.71 15.13
CA VAL A 145 21.52 -15.13 14.90
C VAL A 145 23.04 -15.34 14.83
N PHE A 146 23.53 -16.33 15.57
CA PHE A 146 24.94 -16.71 15.58
C PHE A 146 25.17 -18.00 14.78
N VAL A 147 26.21 -18.02 13.95
CA VAL A 147 26.65 -19.22 13.23
C VAL A 147 27.73 -19.93 14.05
N PRO A 148 27.54 -21.20 14.48
CA PRO A 148 28.39 -21.88 15.45
C PRO A 148 29.68 -22.45 14.83
N LEU A 149 30.53 -21.57 14.28
CA LEU A 149 31.76 -21.95 13.58
C LEU A 149 32.73 -22.76 14.46
N LEU A 150 32.86 -22.41 15.73
CA LEU A 150 33.82 -23.06 16.62
C LEU A 150 33.44 -24.51 16.98
N SER A 151 32.14 -24.82 17.02
CA SER A 151 31.66 -26.16 17.39
C SER A 151 31.28 -27.03 16.20
N GLN A 152 30.92 -26.44 15.05
CA GLN A 152 30.46 -27.15 13.86
C GLN A 152 31.37 -26.96 12.63
N GLY A 153 32.42 -26.14 12.75
CA GLY A 153 33.40 -25.91 11.69
C GLY A 153 32.77 -25.35 10.40
N ARG A 154 33.40 -25.67 9.26
CA ARG A 154 32.99 -25.19 7.93
C ARG A 154 31.54 -25.54 7.59
N GLU A 155 31.01 -26.64 8.10
CA GLU A 155 29.65 -27.10 7.77
C GLU A 155 28.58 -26.10 8.22
N ALA A 156 28.77 -25.44 9.37
CA ALA A 156 27.88 -24.36 9.80
C ALA A 156 27.84 -23.17 8.83
N LEU A 157 28.97 -22.86 8.16
CA LEU A 157 29.01 -21.82 7.13
C LEU A 157 28.31 -22.26 5.85
N VAL A 158 28.46 -23.53 5.45
CA VAL A 158 27.75 -24.07 4.27
C VAL A 158 26.24 -24.04 4.48
N GLN A 159 25.76 -24.45 5.65
CA GLN A 159 24.34 -24.39 6.00
C GLN A 159 23.83 -22.95 6.06
N ALA A 160 24.57 -22.04 6.67
CA ALA A 160 24.21 -20.62 6.72
C ALA A 160 24.18 -20.01 5.31
N ASN A 161 25.14 -20.33 4.43
CA ASN A 161 25.20 -19.86 3.06
C ASN A 161 23.93 -20.21 2.28
N ALA A 162 23.49 -21.46 2.39
CA ALA A 162 22.25 -21.92 1.77
C ALA A 162 21.00 -21.28 2.39
N ALA A 163 20.90 -21.27 3.73
CA ALA A 163 19.72 -20.78 4.44
C ALA A 163 19.49 -19.27 4.27
N LEU A 164 20.56 -18.49 4.18
CA LEU A 164 20.51 -17.03 4.04
C LEU A 164 20.65 -16.56 2.58
N GLY A 165 20.88 -17.48 1.64
CA GLY A 165 21.08 -17.15 0.23
C GLY A 165 22.29 -16.26 -0.02
N MET A 166 23.38 -16.43 0.74
CA MET A 166 24.54 -15.53 0.70
C MET A 166 25.37 -15.65 -0.59
N ALA A 167 25.16 -16.71 -1.38
CA ALA A 167 25.84 -16.97 -2.64
C ALA A 167 27.39 -16.94 -2.53
N LEU A 168 27.92 -17.42 -1.40
CA LEU A 168 29.36 -17.52 -1.17
C LEU A 168 29.96 -18.62 -2.06
N ALA A 169 31.09 -18.30 -2.69
CA ALA A 169 31.94 -19.27 -3.35
C ALA A 169 32.71 -20.13 -2.34
N ASP A 170 33.34 -21.21 -2.84
CA ASP A 170 34.03 -22.18 -1.99
C ASP A 170 35.42 -21.72 -1.49
N ASP A 171 35.99 -20.68 -2.12
CA ASP A 171 37.36 -20.17 -1.92
C ASP A 171 37.50 -19.10 -0.82
#